data_AF-A0A3D2C834-F1
#
_entry.id   AF-A0A3D2C834-F1
#
_cell.length_a   1.000
_cell.length_b   1.000
_cell.length_c   1.000
_cell.angle_alpha   90.00
_cell.angle_beta   90.00
_cell.angle_gamma   90.00
#
_symmetry.space_group_name_H-M   'P 1'
#
loop_
_entity.id
_entity.type
_entity.pdbx_description
1 polymer ?
#
loop_
_entity_poly.entity_id
_entity_poly.type
_entity_poly.pdbx_seq_one_letter_code
_entity_poly.pdbx_strand_id
1 'polypeptide(L)'
;LERILKAANQDVFASKRVLEVNPEHPMVKTLARLNNEGAPGLEPFARLLLDHAAIAEGRLDDPKGFATRLQALMSRAAEGMGGGGAVTDAPASEAAPEVDVEILGEDS
;
A
#
# COMPACT_ATOMS: atom_id res chain seq x y z
N LEU A 1 1.41 3.57 23.90
CA LEU A 1 0.53 4.37 24.80
C LEU A 1 -0.85 4.63 24.17
N GLU A 2 -0.93 4.97 22.88
CA GLU A 2 -2.18 5.24 22.13
C GLU A 2 -3.27 4.15 22.28
N ARG A 3 -2.90 2.86 22.25
CA ARG A 3 -3.85 1.74 22.43
C ARG A 3 -4.55 1.72 23.80
N ILE A 4 -3.86 2.12 24.87
CA ILE A 4 -4.42 2.16 26.24
C ILE A 4 -5.35 3.37 26.39
N LEU A 5 -4.99 4.52 25.81
CA LEU A 5 -5.79 5.74 25.86
C LEU A 5 -7.08 5.66 25.01
N LYS A 6 -7.03 4.98 23.85
CA LYS A 6 -8.24 4.65 23.07
C LYS A 6 -9.22 3.78 23.85
N ALA A 7 -8.73 2.82 24.64
CA ALA A 7 -9.57 1.96 25.48
C ALA A 7 -10.22 2.72 26.65
N ALA A 8 -9.68 3.87 27.04
CA ALA A 8 -10.23 4.75 28.07
C ALA A 8 -11.24 5.78 27.55
N ASN A 9 -11.67 5.67 26.28
CA ASN A 9 -12.61 6.58 25.63
C ASN A 9 -12.20 8.07 25.71
N GLN A 10 -10.90 8.34 25.85
CA GLN A 10 -10.36 9.68 25.72
C GLN A 10 -10.12 9.97 24.23
N ASP A 11 -10.57 11.13 23.78
CA ASP A 11 -10.26 11.66 22.45
C ASP A 11 -8.75 11.86 22.33
N VAL A 12 -8.06 10.83 21.86
CA VAL A 12 -6.65 10.94 21.50
C VAL A 12 -6.62 11.71 20.19
N PHE A 13 -6.22 12.97 20.23
CA PHE A 13 -5.80 13.69 19.03
C PHE A 13 -4.79 12.79 18.33
N ALA A 14 -5.15 12.24 17.16
CA ALA A 14 -4.27 11.38 16.40
C ALA A 14 -2.99 12.17 16.13
N SER A 15 -1.89 11.79 16.81
CA SER A 15 -0.63 12.48 16.63
C SER A 15 -0.25 12.40 15.15
N LYS A 16 0.08 13.55 14.53
CA LYS A 16 0.55 13.55 13.14
C LYS A 16 1.81 12.67 13.09
N ARG A 17 1.67 11.48 12.52
CA ARG A 17 2.79 10.56 12.33
C ARG A 17 3.75 11.17 11.31
N VAL A 18 5.01 11.29 11.69
CA VAL A 18 6.10 11.72 10.80
C VAL A 18 6.69 10.45 10.19
N LEU A 19 6.67 10.35 8.86
CA LEU A 19 7.38 9.31 8.16
C LEU A 19 8.86 9.70 8.08
N GLU A 20 9.71 9.00 8.82
CA GLU A 20 11.16 9.15 8.68
C GLU A 20 11.63 8.35 7.45
N VAL A 21 12.25 9.05 6.50
CA VAL A 21 12.73 8.47 5.26
C VAL A 21 14.24 8.42 5.29
N ASN A 22 14.83 7.26 4.97
CA ASN A 22 16.29 7.15 4.79
C ASN A 22 16.69 7.73 3.42
N PRO A 23 17.40 8.87 3.35
CA PRO A 23 17.78 9.51 2.08
C PRO A 23 18.78 8.67 1.28
N GLU A 24 19.51 7.76 1.93
CA GLU A 24 20.49 6.90 1.26
C GLU A 24 19.85 5.71 0.54
N HIS A 25 18.56 5.43 0.78
CA HIS A 25 17.87 4.30 0.18
C HIS A 25 17.68 4.49 -1.35
N PRO A 26 18.04 3.50 -2.19
CA PRO A 26 17.98 3.64 -3.65
C PRO A 26 16.61 4.06 -4.21
N MET A 27 15.51 3.56 -3.64
CA MET A 27 14.15 3.95 -4.06
C MET A 27 13.81 5.39 -3.72
N VAL A 28 14.29 5.91 -2.59
CA VAL A 28 14.04 7.30 -2.19
C VAL A 28 14.76 8.23 -3.16
N LYS A 29 16.02 7.93 -3.49
CA LYS A 29 16.80 8.67 -4.50
C LYS A 29 16.12 8.65 -5.88
N THR A 30 15.64 7.50 -6.31
CA THR A 30 14.93 7.36 -7.59
C THR A 30 13.65 8.18 -7.63
N LEU A 31 12.80 8.10 -6.59
CA LEU A 31 11.57 8.87 -6.53
C LEU A 31 11.84 10.38 -6.45
N ALA A 32 12.84 10.80 -5.67
CA ALA A 32 13.25 12.20 -5.60
C ALA A 32 13.70 12.74 -6.97
N ARG A 33 14.54 11.98 -7.68
CA ARG A 33 14.98 12.32 -9.04
C ARG A 33 13.78 12.43 -10.00
N LEU A 34 12.92 11.42 -10.05
CA LEU A 34 11.74 11.41 -10.92
C LEU A 34 10.78 12.55 -10.60
N ASN A 35 10.61 12.89 -9.33
CA ASN A 35 9.79 14.02 -8.91
C ASN A 35 10.38 15.35 -9.39
N ASN A 36 11.70 15.52 -9.29
CA ASN A 36 12.38 16.70 -9.81
C ASN A 36 12.29 16.82 -11.33
N GLU A 37 12.21 15.69 -12.03
CA GLU A 37 11.99 15.62 -13.49
C GLU A 37 10.51 15.83 -13.87
N GLY A 38 9.60 15.99 -12.90
CA GLY A 38 8.17 16.19 -13.14
C GLY A 38 7.46 14.92 -13.64
N ALA A 39 8.00 13.74 -13.36
CA ALA A 39 7.42 12.48 -13.80
C ALA A 39 6.03 12.27 -13.14
N PRO A 40 5.00 11.92 -13.91
CA PRO A 40 3.69 11.62 -13.35
C PRO A 40 3.66 10.22 -12.72
N GLY A 41 2.66 9.97 -11.86
CA GLY A 41 2.38 8.63 -11.35
C GLY A 41 3.34 8.12 -10.27
N LEU A 42 3.96 9.03 -9.50
CA LEU A 42 4.85 8.69 -8.39
C LEU A 42 4.09 8.38 -7.09
N GLU A 43 2.86 8.89 -6.95
CA GLU A 43 2.03 8.73 -5.74
C GLU A 43 1.85 7.26 -5.31
N PRO A 44 1.57 6.28 -6.21
CA PRO A 44 1.45 4.88 -5.81
C PRO A 44 2.71 4.33 -5.13
N PHE A 45 3.91 4.75 -5.58
CA PHE A 45 5.18 4.32 -4.99
C PHE A 45 5.38 4.94 -3.60
N ALA A 46 5.09 6.24 -3.47
CA ALA A 46 5.18 6.92 -2.18
C ALA A 46 4.23 6.29 -1.15
N ARG A 47 3.01 5.93 -1.58
CA ARG A 47 2.05 5.26 -0.70
C ARG A 47 2.49 3.85 -0.32
N LEU A 48 3.05 3.08 -1.25
CA LEU A 48 3.59 1.75 -0.94
C LEU A 48 4.78 1.82 0.04
N LEU A 49 5.64 2.84 -0.05
CA LEU A 49 6.70 3.07 0.94
C LEU A 49 6.13 3.35 2.33
N LEU A 50 5.06 4.15 2.40
CA LEU A 50 4.36 4.42 3.66
C LEU A 50 3.72 3.14 4.22
N ASP A 51 3.05 2.36 3.38
CA ASP A 51 2.44 1.09 3.79
C ASP A 51 3.52 0.10 4.27
N HIS A 52 4.68 0.05 3.62
CA HIS A 52 5.79 -0.81 4.02
C HIS A 52 6.39 -0.40 5.37
N ALA A 53 6.56 0.90 5.61
CA ALA A 53 6.98 1.42 6.92
C ALA A 53 5.96 1.06 8.02
N ALA A 54 4.67 1.16 7.72
CA ALA A 54 3.62 0.74 8.63
C ALA A 54 3.73 -0.77 8.95
N ILE A 55 3.90 -1.62 7.93
CA ILE A 55 4.06 -3.07 8.08
C ILE A 55 5.29 -3.40 8.94
N ALA A 56 6.42 -2.71 8.74
CA ALA A 56 7.62 -2.89 9.55
C ALA A 56 7.40 -2.56 11.04
N GLU A 57 6.48 -1.64 11.34
CA GLU A 57 6.03 -1.34 12.71
C GLU A 57 4.94 -2.30 13.23
N GLY A 58 4.57 -3.32 12.46
CA GLY A 58 3.56 -4.32 12.83
C GLY A 58 2.11 -3.82 12.70
N ARG A 59 1.86 -2.81 11.86
CA ARG A 59 0.52 -2.22 11.65
C ARG A 59 0.25 -2.00 10.17
N LEU A 60 -0.95 -2.29 9.70
CA LEU A 60 -1.37 -1.89 8.35
C LEU A 60 -2.80 -1.38 8.42
N ASP A 61 -2.96 -0.08 8.23
CA ASP A 61 -4.26 0.60 8.43
C ASP A 61 -5.25 0.28 7.29
N ASP A 62 -4.75 -0.01 6.08
CA ASP A 62 -5.56 -0.31 4.89
C ASP A 62 -4.94 -1.47 4.07
N PRO A 63 -5.18 -2.73 4.48
CA PRO A 63 -4.65 -3.89 3.77
C PRO A 63 -5.18 -4.04 2.35
N LYS A 64 -6.47 -3.72 2.14
CA LYS A 64 -7.10 -3.81 0.82
C LYS A 64 -6.47 -2.82 -0.14
N GLY A 65 -6.34 -1.55 0.24
CA GLY A 65 -5.71 -0.56 -0.61
C GLY A 65 -4.22 -0.83 -0.85
N PHE A 66 -3.49 -1.38 0.12
CA PHE A 66 -2.11 -1.84 -0.09
C PHE A 66 -2.06 -2.91 -1.19
N ALA A 67 -2.89 -3.95 -1.10
CA ALA A 67 -2.96 -5.01 -2.10
C ALA A 67 -3.34 -4.47 -3.49
N THR A 68 -4.32 -3.57 -3.57
CA THR A 68 -4.72 -2.93 -4.84
C THR A 68 -3.57 -2.13 -5.46
N ARG A 69 -2.84 -1.33 -4.66
CA ARG A 69 -1.68 -0.56 -5.15
C ARG A 69 -0.55 -1.47 -5.63
N LEU A 70 -0.28 -2.53 -4.88
CA LEU A 70 0.75 -3.51 -5.24
C LEU A 70 0.40 -4.24 -6.54
N GLN A 71 -0.84 -4.73 -6.66
CA GLN A 71 -1.33 -5.40 -7.87
C GLN A 71 -1.20 -4.50 -9.09
N ALA A 72 -1.64 -3.24 -8.97
CA ALA A 72 -1.55 -2.27 -10.08
C ALA A 72 -0.09 -2.03 -10.51
N LEU A 73 0.85 -1.97 -9.55
CA LEU A 73 2.27 -1.81 -9.85
C LEU A 73 2.84 -3.05 -10.56
N MET A 74 2.49 -4.24 -10.07
CA MET A 74 2.94 -5.51 -10.66
C MET A 74 2.42 -5.67 -12.09
N SER A 75 1.16 -5.34 -12.36
CA SER A 75 0.60 -5.38 -13.72
C SER A 75 1.35 -4.44 -14.66
N ARG A 76 1.61 -3.19 -14.25
CA ARG A 76 2.37 -2.22 -15.05
C ARG A 76 3.80 -2.68 -15.32
N ALA A 77 4.45 -3.28 -14.32
CA ALA A 77 5.79 -3.84 -14.48
C ALA A 77 5.78 -5.03 -15.45
N ALA A 78 4.79 -5.92 -15.35
CA ALA A 78 4.62 -7.07 -16.23
C ALA A 78 4.37 -6.64 -17.68
N GLU A 79 3.50 -5.66 -17.92
CA GLU A 79 3.27 -5.05 -19.23
C GLU A 79 4.54 -4.43 -19.81
N GLY A 80 5.34 -3.75 -18.99
CA GLY A 80 6.63 -3.17 -19.40
C GLY A 80 7.70 -4.20 -19.73
N MET A 81 7.63 -5.41 -19.16
CA MET A 81 8.53 -6.53 -19.47
C MET A 81 8.13 -7.28 -20.75
N GLY A 82 6.84 -7.26 -21.11
CA GLY A 82 6.29 -7.87 -22.33
C GLY A 82 6.16 -6.84 -23.46
N GLY A 83 7.24 -6.57 -24.18
CA GLY A 83 7.17 -5.72 -25.37
C GLY A 83 6.17 -6.24 -26.41
N GLY A 84 5.01 -5.60 -26.51
CA GLY A 84 4.05 -5.72 -27.62
C GLY A 84 2.99 -6.81 -27.46
N GLY A 85 1.82 -6.44 -26.94
CA GLY A 85 0.61 -7.26 -27.00
C GLY A 85 -0.57 -6.51 -26.42
N ALA A 86 -1.39 -5.94 -27.30
CA ALA A 86 -2.60 -5.23 -26.92
C ALA A 86 -3.50 -6.09 -26.03
N VAL A 87 -3.86 -5.56 -24.86
CA VAL A 87 -5.16 -5.82 -24.26
C VAL A 87 -5.82 -4.47 -24.09
N THR A 88 -6.64 -4.14 -25.08
CA THR A 88 -7.55 -3.01 -25.09
C THR A 88 -8.62 -3.20 -24.01
N ASP A 89 -8.80 -2.16 -23.20
CA ASP A 89 -10.08 -1.60 -22.73
C ASP A 89 -11.12 -2.55 -22.07
N ALA A 90 -11.33 -2.35 -20.76
CA ALA A 90 -12.66 -2.08 -20.21
C ALA A 90 -12.57 -1.62 -18.73
N PRO A 91 -13.47 -0.72 -18.29
CA PRO A 91 -13.42 -0.09 -16.97
C PRO A 91 -14.12 -0.92 -15.87
N ALA A 92 -13.73 -0.62 -14.64
CA ALA A 92 -14.44 -0.71 -13.35
C ALA A 92 -15.59 -1.72 -13.18
N SER A 93 -15.47 -2.44 -12.04
CA SER A 93 -16.52 -3.13 -11.29
C SER A 93 -16.53 -4.66 -11.45
N GLU A 94 -15.72 -5.33 -10.64
CA GLU A 94 -16.10 -6.67 -10.16
C GLU A 94 -15.61 -6.86 -8.72
N ALA A 95 -16.46 -7.53 -7.95
CA ALA A 95 -16.48 -7.61 -6.51
C ALA A 95 -15.14 -8.06 -5.90
N ALA A 96 -14.84 -7.56 -4.69
CA ALA A 96 -13.83 -8.17 -3.84
C ALA A 96 -14.12 -9.68 -3.73
N PRO A 97 -13.11 -10.56 -3.84
CA PRO A 97 -13.35 -11.99 -3.64
C PRO A 97 -13.86 -12.17 -2.20
N GLU A 98 -15.04 -12.76 -2.06
CA GLU A 98 -15.47 -13.35 -0.79
C GLU A 98 -14.44 -14.42 -0.44
N VAL A 99 -13.67 -14.16 0.61
CA VAL A 99 -12.79 -15.15 1.20
C VAL A 99 -13.69 -15.98 2.11
N ASP A 100 -14.13 -17.14 1.64
CA ASP A 100 -14.72 -18.16 2.48
C ASP A 100 -13.66 -18.62 3.48
N VAL A 101 -13.68 -18.02 4.67
CA VAL A 101 -12.92 -18.50 5.81
C VAL A 101 -13.71 -19.68 6.38
N GLU A 102 -13.43 -20.87 5.87
CA GLU A 102 -13.87 -22.11 6.49
C GLU A 102 -13.13 -22.25 7.83
N ILE A 103 -13.76 -21.77 8.91
CA ILE A 103 -13.32 -22.08 10.27
C ILE A 103 -13.62 -23.56 10.46
N LEU A 104 -12.60 -24.40 10.30
CA LEU A 104 -12.63 -25.78 10.77
C LEU A 104 -12.89 -25.73 12.27
N GLY A 105 -14.09 -26.18 12.65
CA GLY A 105 -14.52 -26.30 14.03
C GLY A 105 -13.49 -27.08 14.84
N GLU A 106 -13.11 -26.48 15.96
CA GLU A 106 -12.52 -27.18 17.09
C GLU A 106 -13.57 -28.18 17.58
N ASP A 107 -13.32 -29.48 17.33
CA ASP A 107 -14.10 -30.55 17.91
C ASP A 107 -13.35 -31.09 19.13
N SER A 108 -13.92 -30.78 20.29
CA SER A 108 -13.87 -31.45 21.61
C SER A 108 -12.54 -31.56 22.38
#